data_AF-U1JQN2-F1
#
_entry.id   AF-U1JQN2-F1
#
_cell.length_a   1.000
_cell.length_b   1.000
_cell.length_c   1.000
_cell.angle_alpha   90.00
_cell.angle_beta   90.00
_cell.angle_gamma   90.00
#
_symmetry.space_group_name_H-M   'P 1'
#
loop_
_entity.id
_entity.type
_entity.pdbx_description
1 polymer ?
#
loop_
_entity_poly.entity_id
_entity_poly.type
_entity_poly.pdbx_seq_one_letter_code
_entity_poly.pdbx_strand_id
1 'polypeptide(L)'
;MEKDLSSLESQKPLEDILEFGKWSTVKAIRDANLKATDWYVTKSQETGEVLTEEFKSYRQALRDIPQTYTNPDEVVWPVKPVM
;
A
#
# COMPACT_ATOMS: atom_id res chain seq x y z
N MET A 1 17.24 -38.63 26.29
CA MET A 1 17.27 -37.15 26.23
C MET A 1 16.70 -36.78 24.88
N GLU A 2 15.36 -36.81 24.81
CA GLU A 2 14.61 -36.48 23.61
C GLU A 2 14.92 -35.02 23.28
N LYS A 3 15.44 -34.78 22.07
CA LYS A 3 15.49 -33.42 21.54
C LYS A 3 14.05 -32.94 21.52
N ASP A 4 13.77 -31.97 22.36
CA ASP A 4 12.49 -31.26 22.35
C ASP A 4 12.34 -30.57 21.00
N LEU A 5 11.69 -31.29 20.07
CA LEU A 5 11.39 -30.84 18.72
C LEU A 5 10.31 -29.73 18.72
N SER A 6 9.68 -29.42 19.86
CA SER A 6 8.68 -28.34 19.96
C SER A 6 9.29 -26.97 19.67
N SER A 7 10.61 -26.81 19.85
CA SER A 7 11.31 -25.55 19.55
C SER A 7 11.44 -25.26 18.05
N LEU A 8 11.15 -26.22 17.15
CA LEU A 8 11.20 -26.04 15.69
C LEU A 8 9.87 -25.57 15.09
N GLU A 9 8.78 -25.55 15.87
CA GLU A 9 7.44 -25.17 15.39
C GLU A 9 7.21 -23.65 15.36
N SER A 10 8.16 -22.83 15.80
CA SER A 10 8.08 -21.36 15.73
C SER A 10 8.39 -20.76 14.34
N GLN A 11 8.31 -21.55 13.28
CA GLN A 11 8.38 -21.06 11.91
C GLN A 11 6.98 -20.58 11.52
N LYS A 12 6.82 -19.29 11.21
CA LYS A 12 5.59 -18.82 10.55
C LYS A 12 5.33 -19.72 9.33
N PRO A 13 4.10 -20.25 9.15
CA PRO A 13 3.74 -21.02 7.97
C PRO A 13 4.17 -20.31 6.69
N LEU A 14 4.56 -21.08 5.68
CA LEU A 14 5.02 -20.53 4.39
C LEU A 14 3.94 -19.62 3.77
N GLU A 15 2.68 -19.99 3.99
CA GLU A 15 1.49 -19.26 3.58
C GLU A 15 1.44 -17.87 4.24
N ASP A 16 1.67 -17.77 5.55
CA ASP A 16 1.69 -16.50 6.29
C ASP A 16 2.87 -15.60 5.91
N ILE A 17 4.00 -16.21 5.51
CA ILE A 17 5.16 -15.47 4.98
C ILE A 17 4.82 -14.89 3.61
N LEU A 18 4.22 -15.72 2.75
CA LEU A 18 3.82 -15.32 1.41
C LEU A 18 2.78 -14.19 1.46
N GLU A 19 1.74 -14.33 2.27
CA GLU A 19 0.70 -13.32 2.43
C GLU A 19 1.29 -12.00 2.95
N PHE A 20 2.15 -12.05 3.98
CA PHE A 20 2.84 -10.86 4.48
C PHE A 20 3.70 -10.19 3.39
N GLY A 21 4.41 -10.98 2.58
CA GLY A 21 5.21 -10.49 1.47
C GLY A 21 4.37 -9.75 0.43
N LYS A 22 3.21 -10.32 0.05
CA LYS A 22 2.28 -9.68 -0.89
C LYS A 22 1.76 -8.34 -0.38
N TRP A 23 1.33 -8.29 0.89
CA TRP A 23 0.92 -7.03 1.51
C TRP A 23 2.04 -6.00 1.60
N SER A 24 3.28 -6.45 1.82
CA SER A 24 4.45 -5.57 1.80
C SER A 24 4.65 -4.95 0.40
N THR A 25 4.50 -5.74 -0.66
CA THR A 25 4.54 -5.24 -2.05
C THR A 25 3.41 -4.25 -2.33
N VAL A 26 2.18 -4.55 -1.93
CA VAL A 26 1.04 -3.62 -2.08
C VAL A 26 1.33 -2.28 -1.41
N LYS A 27 1.81 -2.27 -0.16
CA LYS A 27 2.14 -1.03 0.55
C LYS A 27 3.26 -0.25 -0.15
N ALA A 28 4.28 -0.93 -0.67
CA ALA A 28 5.36 -0.30 -1.43
C ALA A 28 4.86 0.37 -2.72
N ILE A 29 3.97 -0.27 -3.47
CA ILE A 29 3.36 0.30 -4.69
C ILE A 29 2.49 1.51 -4.34
N ARG A 30 1.69 1.44 -3.27
CA ARG A 30 0.92 2.59 -2.77
C ARG A 30 1.83 3.78 -2.47
N ASP A 31 2.91 3.54 -1.74
CA ASP A 31 3.84 4.60 -1.33
C ASP A 31 4.55 5.22 -2.54
N ALA A 32 4.93 4.41 -3.53
CA ALA A 32 5.51 4.89 -4.78
C ALA A 32 4.52 5.80 -5.56
N ASN A 33 3.24 5.42 -5.64
CA ASN A 33 2.21 6.22 -6.32
C ASN A 33 1.90 7.53 -5.59
N LEU A 34 1.87 7.53 -4.26
CA LEU A 34 1.74 8.77 -3.48
C LEU A 34 2.95 9.68 -3.71
N LYS A 35 4.17 9.14 -3.56
CA LYS A 35 5.42 9.90 -3.77
C LYS A 35 5.52 10.51 -5.16
N ALA A 36 5.13 9.76 -6.19
CA ALA A 36 5.13 10.23 -7.58
C ALA A 36 4.20 11.45 -7.83
N THR A 37 3.30 11.75 -6.88
CA THR A 37 2.35 12.86 -6.98
C THR A 37 2.53 13.91 -5.87
N ASP A 38 3.54 13.77 -5.01
CA ASP A 38 3.77 14.71 -3.90
C ASP A 38 4.17 16.11 -4.37
N TRP A 39 4.92 16.21 -5.47
CA TRP A 39 5.31 17.52 -6.04
C TRP A 39 4.11 18.41 -6.37
N TYR A 40 2.98 17.82 -6.78
CA TYR A 40 1.77 18.56 -7.12
C TYR A 40 1.05 19.09 -5.88
N VAL A 41 1.08 18.32 -4.77
CA VAL A 41 0.61 18.77 -3.45
C VAL A 41 1.47 19.92 -2.95
N THR A 42 2.80 19.80 -3.04
CA THR A 42 3.73 20.87 -2.66
C THR A 42 3.49 22.14 -3.48
N LYS A 43 3.38 22.02 -4.81
CA LYS A 43 3.05 23.15 -5.69
C LYS A 43 1.75 23.85 -5.27
N SER A 44 0.69 23.08 -5.00
CA SER A 44 -0.61 23.61 -4.54
C SER A 44 -0.46 24.39 -3.23
N GLN A 45 0.31 23.88 -2.27
CA GLN A 45 0.56 24.55 -0.99
C GLN A 45 1.37 25.84 -1.14
N GLU A 46 2.36 25.86 -2.03
CA GLU A 46 3.22 27.03 -2.27
C GLU A 46 2.50 28.13 -3.05
N THR A 47 1.68 27.76 -4.03
CA THR A 47 1.02 28.70 -4.96
C THR A 47 -0.38 29.10 -4.54
N GLY A 48 -1.02 28.32 -3.65
CA GLY A 48 -2.44 28.46 -3.32
C GLY A 48 -3.38 27.91 -4.40
N GLU A 49 -2.87 27.29 -5.46
CA GLU A 49 -3.69 26.61 -6.47
C GLU A 49 -4.46 25.45 -5.84
N VAL A 50 -5.75 25.33 -6.14
CA VAL A 50 -6.60 24.27 -5.59
C VAL A 50 -6.39 22.97 -6.37
N LEU A 51 -6.09 21.89 -5.67
CA LEU A 51 -6.07 20.54 -6.24
C LEU A 51 -7.46 20.13 -6.72
N THR A 52 -7.55 19.48 -7.88
CA THR A 52 -8.80 18.94 -8.40
C THR A 52 -9.37 17.86 -7.48
N GLU A 53 -10.69 17.66 -7.52
CA GLU A 53 -11.34 16.63 -6.72
C GLU A 53 -10.89 15.23 -7.16
N GLU A 54 -10.70 15.01 -8.47
CA GLU A 54 -10.18 13.76 -9.03
C GLU A 54 -8.81 13.41 -8.45
N PHE A 55 -7.93 14.41 -8.30
CA PHE A 55 -6.61 14.22 -7.69
C PHE A 55 -6.69 13.86 -6.21
N LYS A 56 -7.55 14.54 -5.45
CA LYS A 56 -7.78 14.25 -4.04
C LYS A 56 -8.34 12.83 -3.87
N SER A 57 -9.35 12.46 -4.66
CA SER A 57 -9.96 11.13 -4.67
C SER A 57 -8.95 10.04 -5.04
N TYR A 58 -8.11 10.26 -6.05
CA TYR A 58 -7.04 9.33 -6.42
C TYR A 58 -6.08 9.06 -5.25
N ARG A 59 -5.57 10.12 -4.61
CA ARG A 59 -4.67 9.96 -3.46
C ARG A 59 -5.34 9.34 -2.25
N GLN A 60 -6.62 9.61 -2.03
CA GLN A 60 -7.39 9.00 -0.95
C GLN A 60 -7.59 7.50 -1.21
N ALA A 61 -8.04 7.13 -2.41
CA ALA A 61 -8.22 5.74 -2.81
C ALA A 61 -6.93 4.93 -2.64
N LEU A 62 -5.76 5.50 -2.98
CA LEU A 62 -4.46 4.85 -2.69
C LEU A 62 -4.26 4.57 -1.20
N ARG A 63 -4.54 5.54 -0.32
CA ARG A 63 -4.34 5.38 1.13
C ARG A 63 -5.26 4.34 1.74
N ASP A 64 -6.44 4.17 1.16
CA ASP A 64 -7.47 3.25 1.65
C ASP A 64 -7.24 1.80 1.22
N ILE A 65 -6.31 1.52 0.29
CA ILE A 65 -6.05 0.16 -0.22
C ILE A 65 -5.82 -0.85 0.92
N PRO A 66 -4.90 -0.65 1.88
CA PRO A 66 -4.66 -1.65 2.92
C PRO A 66 -5.81 -1.91 3.89
N GLN A 67 -6.84 -1.05 3.90
CA GLN A 67 -8.02 -1.14 4.76
C GLN A 67 -9.25 -1.64 3.98
N THR A 68 -9.25 -1.48 2.66
CA THR A 68 -10.37 -1.84 1.78
C THR A 68 -10.34 -3.31 1.37
N TYR A 69 -9.14 -3.86 1.16
CA TYR A 69 -8.98 -5.22 0.67
C TYR A 69 -8.58 -6.17 1.81
N THR A 70 -9.11 -7.39 1.77
CA THR A 70 -8.70 -8.50 2.65
C THR A 70 -7.74 -9.45 1.95
N ASN A 71 -7.67 -9.41 0.61
CA ASN A 71 -6.78 -10.21 -0.21
C ASN A 71 -5.87 -9.30 -1.06
N PRO A 72 -4.54 -9.39 -0.94
CA PRO A 72 -3.62 -8.54 -1.70
C PRO A 72 -3.63 -8.81 -3.21
N ASP A 73 -4.06 -10.00 -3.65
CA ASP A 73 -4.14 -10.34 -5.08
C ASP A 73 -5.36 -9.71 -5.78
N GLU A 74 -6.34 -9.20 -5.01
CA GLU A 74 -7.57 -8.59 -5.50
C GLU A 74 -7.52 -7.06 -5.54
N VAL A 75 -6.37 -6.46 -5.17
CA VAL A 75 -6.21 -5.01 -5.12
C VAL A 75 -6.38 -4.41 -6.52
N VAL A 76 -7.40 -3.56 -6.67
CA VAL A 76 -7.60 -2.72 -7.84
C VAL A 76 -7.04 -1.32 -7.57
N TRP A 77 -6.14 -0.88 -8.44
CA TRP A 77 -5.47 0.42 -8.32
C TRP A 77 -6.31 1.54 -8.95
N PRO A 78 -6.43 2.71 -8.30
CA PRO A 78 -7.13 3.85 -8.89
C PRO A 78 -6.37 4.36 -10.12
N VAL A 79 -7.11 4.80 -11.14
CA VAL A 79 -6.52 5.37 -12.35
C VAL A 79 -5.91 6.73 -12.00
N LYS A 80 -4.63 6.92 -12.35
CA LYS A 80 -3.93 8.18 -12.14
C LYS A 80 -4.60 9.29 -12.97
N PRO A 81 -5.02 10.41 -12.35
CA PRO A 81 -5.62 11.51 -13.08
C PRO A 81 -4.57 12.28 -13.88
N VAL A 82 -5.05 13.03 -14.88
CA VAL A 82 -4.26 14.08 -15.52
C VAL A 82 -4.11 15.24 -14.52
N MET A 83 -2.89 15.73 -14.33
CA MET A 83 -2.54 16.79 -13.37
C MET A 83 -2.60 18.18 -14.01
#